data_AF-A0A2A5DU39-F1
#
_entry.id   AF-A0A2A5DU39-F1
#
_cell.length_a   1.000
_cell.length_b   1.000
_cell.length_c   1.000
_cell.angle_alpha   90.00
_cell.angle_beta   90.00
_cell.angle_gamma   90.00
#
_symmetry.space_group_name_H-M   'P 1'
#
loop_
_entity.id
_entity.type
_entity.pdbx_description
1 polymer ?
#
loop_
_entity_poly.entity_id
_entity_poly.type
_entity_poly.pdbx_seq_one_letter_code
_entity_poly.pdbx_strand_id
1 'polypeptide(L)'
;MPRYIMMGTHFSNWIARQPERSDRIAAQLEKLDIEIKSSNYTQGIYDFVDVVDAPDAETMMAFSIWYKKEGFGDCTTMSVFQRPEFQAIGKIAGIQAEETYEVAQGWHPPSGEKPRQVYVMMGKHDPDWVDKQLTRTKDVYEQFQNLGIKMLYSNYVQGQYDFVGVIDVPDAQAMLAFSIWYRMNRFGHIVAMPAFSRDQMQDAGSRVGVEGA
;
A
#
# COMPACT_ATOMS: atom_id res chain seq x y z
N MET A 1 8.48 -3.51 -16.64
CA MET A 1 9.26 -2.93 -15.53
C MET A 1 8.77 -3.58 -14.24
N PRO A 2 9.66 -4.10 -13.37
CA PRO A 2 9.27 -4.65 -12.07
C PRO A 2 8.47 -3.64 -11.23
N ARG A 3 7.58 -4.17 -10.40
CA ARG A 3 6.73 -3.36 -9.49
C ARG A 3 7.17 -3.53 -8.05
N TYR A 4 7.07 -2.46 -7.27
CA TYR A 4 7.44 -2.42 -5.86
C TYR A 4 6.37 -1.69 -5.04
N ILE A 5 6.27 -2.05 -3.77
CA ILE A 5 5.67 -1.20 -2.74
C ILE A 5 6.80 -0.42 -2.08
N MET A 6 6.70 0.90 -2.09
CA MET A 6 7.62 1.81 -1.41
C MET A 6 6.90 2.43 -0.21
N MET A 7 7.37 2.15 0.99
CA MET A 7 6.81 2.68 2.24
C MET A 7 7.85 3.59 2.87
N GLY A 8 7.45 4.78 3.30
CA GLY A 8 8.41 5.72 3.87
C GLY A 8 7.87 6.60 4.96
N THR A 9 8.81 7.25 5.64
CA THR A 9 8.56 8.26 6.68
C THR A 9 9.11 9.60 6.24
N HIS A 10 8.63 10.66 6.86
CA HIS A 10 9.10 12.02 6.72
C HIS A 10 9.79 12.47 8.01
N PHE A 11 10.98 13.02 7.91
CA PHE A 11 11.58 13.75 9.02
C PHE A 11 10.86 15.08 9.24
N SER A 12 10.81 15.51 10.50
CA SER A 12 9.99 16.65 10.95
C SER A 12 10.31 17.96 10.26
N ASN A 13 11.56 18.17 9.84
CA ASN A 13 12.03 19.33 9.09
C ASN A 13 11.45 19.45 7.67
N TRP A 14 10.80 18.40 7.15
CA TRP A 14 10.21 18.38 5.81
C TRP A 14 8.69 18.37 5.79
N ILE A 15 8.02 18.28 6.94
CA ILE A 15 6.55 18.26 7.01
C ILE A 15 5.95 19.54 6.42
N ALA A 16 6.55 20.71 6.71
CA ALA A 16 6.09 22.01 6.20
C ALA A 16 6.73 22.44 4.87
N ARG A 17 7.54 21.58 4.24
CA ARG A 17 8.29 21.88 3.00
C ARG A 17 7.91 20.90 1.89
N GLN A 18 6.65 20.50 1.87
CA GLN A 18 6.15 19.51 0.93
C GLN A 18 6.30 19.89 -0.54
N PRO A 19 6.07 21.15 -1.00
CA PRO A 19 6.23 21.48 -2.42
C PRO A 19 7.68 21.27 -2.86
N GLU A 20 8.62 21.82 -2.09
CA GLU A 20 10.05 21.66 -2.33
C GLU A 20 10.47 20.18 -2.31
N ARG A 21 10.01 19.40 -1.31
CA ARG A 21 10.29 17.96 -1.25
C ARG A 21 9.73 17.24 -2.48
N SER A 22 8.51 17.56 -2.89
CA SER A 22 7.82 16.91 -4.00
C SER A 22 8.51 17.17 -5.34
N ASP A 23 8.96 18.41 -5.59
CA ASP A 23 9.70 18.75 -6.81
C ASP A 23 11.03 17.99 -6.90
N ARG A 24 11.75 17.89 -5.77
CA ARG A 24 13.02 17.17 -5.69
C ARG A 24 12.83 15.66 -5.86
N ILE A 25 11.79 15.10 -5.26
CA ILE A 25 11.42 13.69 -5.45
C ILE A 25 11.06 13.44 -6.91
N ALA A 26 10.20 14.26 -7.51
CA ALA A 26 9.80 14.10 -8.92
C ALA A 26 11.00 14.10 -9.86
N ALA A 27 11.92 15.06 -9.71
CA ALA A 27 13.14 15.12 -10.51
C ALA A 27 14.05 13.88 -10.34
N GLN A 28 14.12 13.33 -9.12
CA GLN A 28 14.91 12.13 -8.86
C GLN A 28 14.24 10.86 -9.41
N LEU A 29 12.91 10.75 -9.29
CA LEU A 29 12.15 9.64 -9.86
C LEU A 29 12.31 9.61 -11.38
N GLU A 30 12.19 10.76 -12.05
CA GLU A 30 12.43 10.90 -13.50
C GLU A 30 13.86 10.48 -13.86
N LYS A 31 14.87 10.96 -13.13
CA LYS A 31 16.28 10.62 -13.36
C LYS A 31 16.57 9.11 -13.23
N LEU A 32 15.84 8.43 -12.35
CA LEU A 32 16.01 7.00 -12.07
C LEU A 32 15.04 6.12 -12.87
N ASP A 33 14.19 6.69 -13.74
CA ASP A 33 13.16 5.97 -14.48
C ASP A 33 12.18 5.20 -13.55
N ILE A 34 11.84 5.81 -12.40
CA ILE A 34 10.86 5.27 -11.44
C ILE A 34 9.52 5.95 -11.67
N GLU A 35 8.47 5.16 -11.89
CA GLU A 35 7.11 5.66 -12.11
C GLU A 35 6.21 5.35 -10.92
N ILE A 36 5.61 6.36 -10.31
CA ILE A 36 4.56 6.16 -9.28
C ILE A 36 3.24 5.79 -9.96
N LYS A 37 2.68 4.62 -9.60
CA LYS A 37 1.38 4.12 -10.04
C LYS A 37 0.24 4.51 -9.11
N SER A 38 0.52 4.62 -7.82
CA SER A 38 -0.40 5.17 -6.83
C SER A 38 0.37 5.67 -5.61
N SER A 39 -0.19 6.68 -4.95
CA SER A 39 0.32 7.20 -3.69
C SER A 39 -0.78 7.27 -2.65
N ASN A 40 -0.48 6.80 -1.44
CA ASN A 40 -1.41 6.82 -0.32
C ASN A 40 -0.66 7.40 0.88
N TYR A 41 -1.04 8.61 1.30
CA TYR A 41 -0.54 9.17 2.56
C TYR A 41 -1.23 8.45 3.70
N THR A 42 -0.49 8.04 4.72
CA THR A 42 -1.05 7.21 5.78
C THR A 42 -0.87 7.84 7.15
N GLN A 43 -1.87 7.63 8.01
CA GLN A 43 -1.73 7.91 9.44
C GLN A 43 -1.36 6.60 10.15
N GLY A 44 -0.06 6.35 10.35
CA GLY A 44 0.41 5.12 10.96
C GLY A 44 1.92 5.04 11.12
N ILE A 45 2.48 3.84 10.98
CA ILE A 45 3.94 3.61 11.09
C ILE A 45 4.74 4.12 9.88
N TYR A 46 4.05 4.34 8.76
CA TYR A 46 4.58 4.99 7.56
C TYR A 46 3.75 6.25 7.30
N ASP A 47 4.38 7.27 6.74
CA ASP A 47 3.72 8.51 6.33
C ASP A 47 3.15 8.39 4.91
N PHE A 48 3.72 7.50 4.10
CA PHE A 48 3.19 7.16 2.79
C PHE A 48 3.47 5.70 2.42
N VAL A 49 2.59 5.17 1.56
CA VAL A 49 2.74 3.88 0.88
C VAL A 49 2.44 4.10 -0.60
N ASP A 50 3.45 3.97 -1.43
CA ASP A 50 3.38 4.14 -2.87
C ASP A 50 3.51 2.77 -3.58
N VAL A 51 2.82 2.63 -4.69
CA VAL A 51 3.08 1.57 -5.67
C VAL A 51 3.91 2.18 -6.79
N VAL A 52 5.06 1.61 -7.08
CA VAL A 52 5.98 2.14 -8.10
C VAL A 52 6.41 1.04 -9.07
N ASP A 53 6.60 1.41 -10.34
CA ASP A 53 7.37 0.61 -11.28
C ASP A 53 8.79 1.18 -11.35
N ALA A 54 9.81 0.33 -11.31
CA ALA A 54 11.22 0.73 -11.39
C ALA A 54 12.06 -0.29 -12.18
N PRO A 55 13.19 0.10 -12.80
CA PRO A 55 13.99 -0.77 -13.66
C PRO A 55 14.44 -2.07 -12.97
N ASP A 56 14.93 -1.95 -11.74
CA ASP A 56 15.49 -3.05 -10.94
C ASP A 56 15.55 -2.68 -9.44
N ALA A 57 15.98 -3.63 -8.61
CA ALA A 57 16.08 -3.46 -7.17
C ALA A 57 17.23 -2.52 -6.76
N GLU A 58 18.30 -2.49 -7.56
CA GLU A 58 19.43 -1.59 -7.41
C GLU A 58 19.00 -0.12 -7.55
N THR A 59 18.08 0.16 -8.48
CA THR A 59 17.50 1.48 -8.69
C THR A 59 16.65 1.92 -7.49
N MET A 60 15.85 1.01 -6.92
CA MET A 60 15.09 1.26 -5.70
C MET A 60 16.00 1.47 -4.47
N MET A 61 17.11 0.75 -4.39
CA MET A 61 18.14 0.96 -3.37
C MET A 61 18.81 2.33 -3.53
N ALA A 62 19.16 2.73 -4.76
CA ALA A 62 19.74 4.03 -5.05
C ALA A 62 18.80 5.18 -4.65
N PHE A 63 17.50 5.04 -4.93
CA PHE A 63 16.49 6.00 -4.48
C PHE A 63 16.43 6.07 -2.94
N SER A 64 16.38 4.93 -2.24
CA SER A 64 16.33 4.89 -0.78
C SER A 64 17.55 5.55 -0.12
N ILE A 65 18.75 5.30 -0.65
CA ILE A 65 20.00 5.93 -0.18
C ILE A 65 19.94 7.44 -0.40
N TRP A 66 19.51 7.88 -1.59
CA TRP A 66 19.39 9.29 -1.90
C TRP A 66 18.36 9.98 -1.00
N TYR A 67 17.17 9.40 -0.83
CA TYR A 67 16.08 9.94 -0.02
C TYR A 67 16.53 10.20 1.42
N LYS A 68 17.27 9.23 1.99
CA LYS A 68 17.87 9.37 3.32
C LYS A 68 18.98 10.40 3.37
N LYS A 69 19.85 10.45 2.34
CA LYS A 69 20.94 11.45 2.24
C LYS A 69 20.40 12.87 2.19
N GLU A 70 19.28 13.09 1.52
CA GLU A 70 18.59 14.39 1.48
C GLU A 70 17.90 14.76 2.81
N GLY A 71 17.88 13.82 3.76
CA GLY A 71 17.25 13.98 5.05
C GLY A 71 15.73 14.04 4.94
N PHE A 72 15.13 13.51 3.87
CA PHE A 72 13.67 13.47 3.73
C PHE A 72 13.02 12.49 4.70
N GLY A 73 13.70 11.39 5.01
CA GLY A 73 13.26 10.37 5.94
C GLY A 73 13.87 9.02 5.60
N ASP A 74 13.14 7.94 5.87
CA ASP A 74 13.54 6.57 5.51
C ASP A 74 12.55 5.96 4.50
N CYS A 75 13.04 5.07 3.65
CA CYS A 75 12.22 4.29 2.72
C CYS A 75 12.55 2.80 2.85
N THR A 76 11.53 1.96 2.73
CA THR A 76 11.62 0.51 2.62
C THR A 76 10.85 0.07 1.38
N THR A 77 11.42 -0.85 0.62
CA THR A 77 10.86 -1.30 -0.66
C THR A 77 10.65 -2.81 -0.63
N MET A 78 9.51 -3.27 -1.12
CA MET A 78 9.19 -4.69 -1.27
C MET A 78 8.80 -4.99 -2.71
N SER A 79 9.40 -6.02 -3.30
CA SER A 79 9.05 -6.45 -4.65
C SER A 79 7.61 -6.96 -4.68
N VAL A 80 6.85 -6.53 -5.68
CA VAL A 80 5.51 -7.04 -5.97
C VAL A 80 5.62 -8.14 -7.01
N PHE A 81 4.95 -9.26 -6.75
CA PHE A 81 4.75 -10.30 -7.76
C PHE A 81 3.39 -10.12 -8.42
N GLN A 82 3.39 -9.85 -9.71
CA GLN A 82 2.15 -9.80 -10.47
C GLN A 82 1.66 -11.24 -10.73
N ARG A 83 0.47 -11.35 -11.33
CA ARG A 83 -0.21 -12.63 -11.48
C ARG A 83 0.65 -13.71 -12.18
N PRO A 84 1.31 -13.44 -13.32
CA PRO A 84 2.11 -14.46 -13.98
C PRO A 84 3.30 -14.93 -13.13
N GLU A 85 3.96 -14.00 -12.42
CA GLU A 85 5.08 -14.35 -11.55
C GLU A 85 4.61 -15.16 -10.34
N PHE A 86 3.49 -14.79 -9.71
CA PHE A 86 2.96 -15.49 -8.55
C PHE A 86 2.51 -16.92 -8.89
N GLN A 87 1.88 -17.12 -10.06
CA GLN A 87 1.52 -18.45 -10.56
C GLN A 87 2.77 -19.30 -10.86
N ALA A 88 3.82 -18.70 -11.42
CA ALA A 88 5.09 -19.39 -11.63
C ALA A 88 5.74 -19.80 -10.30
N ILE A 89 5.70 -18.93 -9.28
CA ILE A 89 6.19 -19.23 -7.94
C ILE A 89 5.41 -20.38 -7.31
N GLY A 90 4.08 -20.41 -7.43
CA GLY A 90 3.26 -21.52 -6.94
C GLY A 90 3.67 -22.87 -7.53
N LYS A 91 3.93 -22.92 -8.83
CA LYS A 91 4.43 -24.13 -9.52
C LYS A 91 5.79 -24.56 -8.97
N ILE A 92 6.72 -23.62 -8.75
CA ILE A 92 8.04 -23.90 -8.17
C ILE A 92 7.90 -24.44 -6.74
N ALA A 93 7.00 -23.85 -5.95
CA ALA A 93 6.77 -24.21 -4.55
C ALA A 93 5.89 -25.46 -4.38
N GLY A 94 5.33 -26.02 -5.46
CA GLY A 94 4.43 -27.18 -5.39
C GLY A 94 3.07 -26.86 -4.78
N ILE A 95 2.62 -25.59 -4.83
CA ILE A 95 1.32 -25.14 -4.32
C ILE A 95 0.43 -24.60 -5.44
N GLN A 96 -0.88 -24.69 -5.26
CA GLN A 96 -1.82 -24.02 -6.14
C GLN A 96 -1.87 -22.53 -5.79
N ALA A 97 -1.11 -21.72 -6.53
CA ALA A 97 -1.21 -20.26 -6.49
C ALA A 97 -2.12 -19.79 -7.62
N GLU A 98 -3.28 -19.26 -7.27
CA GLU A 98 -4.25 -18.72 -8.23
C GLU A 98 -4.58 -17.26 -7.92
N GLU A 99 -5.35 -16.65 -8.83
CA GLU A 99 -5.61 -15.23 -9.00
C GLU A 99 -5.38 -14.28 -7.80
N THR A 100 -4.70 -13.18 -8.11
CA THR A 100 -4.69 -11.94 -7.33
C THR A 100 -5.45 -10.93 -8.16
N TYR A 101 -6.39 -10.19 -7.57
CA TYR A 101 -7.11 -9.14 -8.29
C TYR A 101 -6.11 -8.11 -8.81
N GLU A 102 -6.03 -7.97 -10.14
CA GLU A 102 -5.27 -6.90 -10.74
C GLU A 102 -5.95 -5.56 -10.45
N VAL A 103 -5.11 -4.65 -9.99
CA VAL A 103 -5.27 -3.21 -9.84
C VAL A 103 -6.34 -2.62 -10.76
N ALA A 104 -7.38 -2.03 -10.20
CA ALA A 104 -7.98 -0.86 -10.85
C ALA A 104 -6.91 0.24 -10.78
N GLN A 105 -6.41 0.70 -11.94
CA GLN A 105 -5.51 1.85 -12.03
C GLN A 105 -6.01 2.95 -11.08
N GLY A 106 -5.14 3.38 -10.14
CA GLY A 106 -5.38 4.43 -9.15
C GLY A 106 -6.83 4.70 -8.79
N TRP A 107 -7.29 4.24 -7.62
CA TRP A 107 -8.62 4.64 -7.15
C TRP A 107 -8.68 6.16 -6.99
N HIS A 108 -9.64 6.77 -7.69
CA HIS A 108 -10.10 8.13 -7.45
C HIS A 108 -11.57 8.00 -6.99
N PRO A 109 -11.98 8.64 -5.88
CA PRO A 109 -13.37 8.60 -5.46
C PRO A 109 -14.26 9.20 -6.56
N PRO A 110 -15.41 8.58 -6.91
CA PRO A 110 -16.42 9.22 -7.72
C PRO A 110 -16.88 10.52 -7.06
N SER A 111 -17.04 11.59 -7.84
CA SER A 111 -17.52 12.88 -7.33
C SER A 111 -18.91 12.72 -6.69
N GLY A 112 -19.06 13.09 -5.41
CA GLY A 112 -20.36 13.20 -4.74
C GLY A 112 -20.74 12.04 -3.81
N GLU A 113 -19.94 10.97 -3.68
CA GLU A 113 -20.11 10.00 -2.60
C GLU A 113 -19.58 10.56 -1.27
N LYS A 114 -20.27 10.24 -0.15
CA LYS A 114 -19.77 10.54 1.21
C LYS A 114 -18.36 9.99 1.40
N PRO A 115 -17.50 10.62 2.22
CA PRO A 115 -16.12 10.15 2.38
C PRO A 115 -16.13 8.74 2.99
N ARG A 116 -15.84 7.74 2.16
CA ARG A 116 -15.52 6.40 2.60
C ARG A 116 -14.08 6.42 3.13
N GLN A 117 -13.81 5.66 4.17
CA GLN A 117 -12.49 5.63 4.77
C GLN A 117 -11.62 4.67 3.97
N VAL A 118 -10.53 5.18 3.39
CA VAL A 118 -9.55 4.33 2.73
C VAL A 118 -8.54 3.86 3.75
N TYR A 119 -8.15 2.60 3.69
CA TYR A 119 -7.09 2.05 4.52
C TYR A 119 -6.05 1.35 3.65
N VAL A 120 -4.77 1.56 3.95
CA VAL A 120 -3.71 0.64 3.54
C VAL A 120 -3.70 -0.52 4.53
N MET A 121 -3.95 -1.72 4.02
CA MET A 121 -3.97 -2.98 4.77
C MET A 121 -2.73 -3.80 4.41
N MET A 122 -1.90 -4.10 5.40
CA MET A 122 -0.69 -4.91 5.25
C MET A 122 -0.83 -6.16 6.11
N GLY A 123 -0.53 -7.34 5.57
CA GLY A 123 -0.77 -8.57 6.31
C GLY A 123 0.32 -9.61 6.18
N LYS A 124 0.43 -10.43 7.23
CA LYS A 124 1.14 -11.71 7.24
C LYS A 124 0.13 -12.83 7.36
N HIS A 125 0.28 -13.87 6.58
CA HIS A 125 -0.50 -15.07 6.66
C HIS A 125 -0.01 -15.96 7.81
N ASP A 126 -0.96 -16.67 8.43
CA ASP A 126 -0.62 -17.76 9.33
C ASP A 126 -0.03 -18.93 8.52
N PRO A 127 0.99 -19.63 9.04
CA PRO A 127 1.61 -20.78 8.36
C PRO A 127 0.61 -21.84 7.88
N ASP A 128 -0.47 -22.07 8.63
CA ASP A 128 -1.50 -23.06 8.30
C ASP A 128 -2.32 -22.68 7.05
N TRP A 129 -2.13 -21.47 6.51
CA TRP A 129 -2.89 -20.88 5.42
C TRP A 129 -2.04 -20.53 4.18
N VAL A 130 -0.74 -20.81 4.17
CA VAL A 130 0.15 -20.43 3.06
C VAL A 130 -0.24 -21.14 1.75
N ASP A 131 -0.69 -22.38 1.81
CA ASP A 131 -1.12 -23.21 0.67
C ASP A 131 -2.63 -23.18 0.40
N LYS A 132 -3.41 -22.48 1.25
CA LYS A 132 -4.89 -22.38 1.16
C LYS A 132 -5.34 -21.01 0.67
N GLN A 133 -4.55 -20.41 -0.21
CA GLN A 133 -4.74 -19.04 -0.66
C GLN A 133 -6.11 -18.81 -1.32
N LEU A 134 -6.58 -19.72 -2.18
CA LEU A 134 -7.90 -19.63 -2.81
C LEU A 134 -9.05 -19.60 -1.79
N THR A 135 -9.05 -20.53 -0.85
CA THR A 135 -10.08 -20.61 0.21
C THR A 135 -10.08 -19.35 1.06
N ARG A 136 -8.92 -18.94 1.57
CA ARG A 136 -8.77 -17.71 2.36
C ARG A 136 -9.27 -16.49 1.59
N THR A 137 -8.92 -16.39 0.30
CA THR A 137 -9.28 -15.25 -0.54
C THR A 137 -10.80 -15.18 -0.71
N LYS A 138 -11.45 -16.30 -1.03
CA LYS A 138 -12.91 -16.39 -1.11
C LYS A 138 -13.59 -15.92 0.19
N ASP A 139 -13.17 -16.48 1.33
CA ASP A 139 -13.75 -16.14 2.64
C ASP A 139 -13.56 -14.65 2.97
N VAL A 140 -12.38 -14.08 2.67
CA VAL A 140 -12.11 -12.65 2.84
C VAL A 140 -13.06 -11.79 2.00
N TYR A 141 -13.31 -12.14 0.74
CA TYR A 141 -14.21 -11.38 -0.12
C TYR A 141 -15.67 -11.49 0.29
N GLU A 142 -16.12 -12.66 0.73
CA GLU A 142 -17.46 -12.82 1.32
C GLU A 142 -17.60 -11.93 2.56
N GLN A 143 -16.58 -11.89 3.42
CA GLN A 143 -16.62 -11.02 4.59
C GLN A 143 -16.54 -9.53 4.24
N PHE A 144 -15.79 -9.16 3.20
CA PHE A 144 -15.80 -7.80 2.67
C PHE A 144 -17.18 -7.37 2.22
N GLN A 145 -17.89 -8.23 1.48
CA GLN A 145 -19.27 -7.95 1.07
C GLN A 145 -20.20 -7.79 2.28
N ASN A 146 -20.09 -8.66 3.29
CA ASN A 146 -20.89 -8.60 4.51
C ASN A 146 -20.67 -7.30 5.30
N LEU A 147 -19.46 -6.76 5.27
CA LEU A 147 -19.07 -5.54 5.99
C LEU A 147 -19.13 -4.27 5.12
N GLY A 148 -19.54 -4.38 3.86
CA GLY A 148 -19.57 -3.26 2.91
C GLY A 148 -18.19 -2.72 2.51
N ILE A 149 -17.13 -3.51 2.71
CA ILE A 149 -15.75 -3.19 2.35
C ILE A 149 -15.53 -3.48 0.87
N LYS A 150 -14.85 -2.56 0.18
CA LYS A 150 -14.44 -2.73 -1.22
C LYS A 150 -12.93 -2.81 -1.31
N MET A 151 -12.42 -3.89 -1.91
CA MET A 151 -11.01 -3.95 -2.30
C MET A 151 -10.75 -2.99 -3.46
N LEU A 152 -9.80 -2.08 -3.31
CA LEU A 152 -9.35 -1.18 -4.38
C LEU A 152 -8.22 -1.84 -5.18
N TYR A 153 -7.23 -2.39 -4.47
CA TYR A 153 -6.18 -3.23 -5.04
C TYR A 153 -5.47 -4.03 -3.95
N SER A 154 -4.79 -5.10 -4.34
CA SER A 154 -3.95 -5.91 -3.45
C SER A 154 -2.71 -6.42 -4.19
N ASN A 155 -1.56 -6.31 -3.56
CA ASN A 155 -0.28 -6.75 -4.09
C ASN A 155 0.32 -7.80 -3.16
N TYR A 156 0.71 -8.95 -3.69
CA TYR A 156 1.57 -9.89 -2.96
C TYR A 156 3.00 -9.39 -3.03
N VAL A 157 3.68 -9.39 -1.89
CA VAL A 157 4.98 -8.76 -1.75
C VAL A 157 6.00 -9.70 -1.12
N GLN A 158 7.27 -9.46 -1.40
CA GLN A 158 8.39 -10.11 -0.70
C GLN A 158 8.96 -9.16 0.35
N GLY A 159 8.82 -9.48 1.64
CA GLY A 159 9.45 -8.70 2.70
C GLY A 159 8.79 -8.87 4.07
N GLN A 160 8.58 -7.75 4.75
CA GLN A 160 7.97 -7.73 6.08
C GLN A 160 6.50 -8.14 6.08
N TYR A 161 5.83 -8.14 4.93
CA TYR A 161 4.44 -8.54 4.77
C TYR A 161 4.33 -9.54 3.62
N ASP A 162 3.26 -10.32 3.59
CA ASP A 162 2.93 -11.21 2.48
C ASP A 162 2.06 -10.50 1.44
N PHE A 163 1.29 -9.51 1.89
CA PHE A 163 0.51 -8.65 1.00
C PHE A 163 0.38 -7.22 1.53
N VAL A 164 0.20 -6.28 0.59
CA VAL A 164 -0.21 -4.89 0.83
C VAL A 164 -1.37 -4.58 -0.09
N GLY A 165 -2.52 -4.27 0.48
CA GLY A 165 -3.70 -3.85 -0.25
C GLY A 165 -4.22 -2.51 0.22
N VAL A 166 -5.11 -1.95 -0.57
CA VAL A 166 -5.88 -0.76 -0.20
C VAL A 166 -7.35 -1.07 -0.34
N ILE A 167 -8.10 -0.70 0.69
CA ILE A 167 -9.51 -0.99 0.83
C ILE A 167 -10.28 0.30 1.12
N ASP A 168 -11.46 0.39 0.54
CA ASP A 168 -12.47 1.38 0.84
C ASP A 168 -13.45 0.76 1.86
N VAL A 169 -13.61 1.45 2.99
CA VAL A 169 -14.33 0.95 4.16
C VAL A 169 -15.44 1.95 4.53
N PRO A 170 -16.65 1.47 4.86
CA PRO A 170 -17.76 2.37 5.21
C PRO A 170 -17.49 3.18 6.49
N ASP A 171 -16.83 2.57 7.49
CA ASP A 171 -16.43 3.23 8.73
C ASP A 171 -15.33 2.43 9.48
N ALA A 172 -14.77 3.04 10.52
CA ALA A 172 -13.72 2.42 11.33
C ALA A 172 -14.19 1.16 12.10
N GLN A 173 -15.50 1.03 12.39
CA GLN A 173 -16.03 -0.16 13.08
C GLN A 173 -16.05 -1.37 12.16
N ALA A 174 -16.37 -1.18 10.87
CA ALA A 174 -16.27 -2.22 9.85
C ALA A 174 -14.83 -2.72 9.68
N MET A 175 -13.85 -1.81 9.67
CA MET A 175 -12.42 -2.19 9.65
C MET A 175 -12.03 -3.00 10.88
N LEU A 176 -12.45 -2.55 12.08
CA LEU A 176 -12.18 -3.26 13.32
C LEU A 176 -12.83 -4.66 13.32
N ALA A 177 -14.09 -4.77 12.92
CA ALA A 177 -14.81 -6.04 12.82
C ALA A 177 -14.11 -6.99 11.86
N PHE A 178 -13.65 -6.52 10.70
CA PHE A 178 -12.86 -7.32 9.77
C PHE A 178 -11.55 -7.81 10.41
N SER A 179 -10.82 -6.95 11.10
CA SER A 179 -9.55 -7.33 11.74
C SER A 179 -9.71 -8.39 12.83
N ILE A 180 -10.77 -8.31 13.63
CA ILE A 180 -11.12 -9.30 14.65
C ILE A 180 -11.47 -10.63 13.97
N TRP A 181 -12.36 -10.58 12.98
CA TRP A 181 -12.78 -11.76 12.23
C TRP A 181 -11.60 -12.46 11.54
N TYR A 182 -10.70 -11.72 10.89
CA TYR A 182 -9.53 -12.26 10.20
C TYR A 182 -8.63 -13.05 11.17
N ARG A 183 -8.44 -12.49 12.37
CA ARG A 183 -7.64 -13.12 13.42
C ARG A 183 -8.35 -14.32 14.05
N MET A 184 -9.66 -14.27 14.25
CA MET A 184 -10.45 -15.41 14.77
C MET A 184 -10.42 -16.62 13.84
N ASN A 185 -10.39 -16.40 12.53
CA ASN A 185 -10.26 -17.47 11.53
C ASN A 185 -8.81 -17.96 11.35
N ARG A 186 -7.86 -17.41 12.13
CA ARG A 186 -6.43 -17.72 12.07
C ARG A 186 -5.84 -17.53 10.68
N PHE A 187 -6.36 -16.60 9.88
CA PHE A 187 -5.79 -16.32 8.55
C PHE A 187 -4.44 -15.60 8.64
N GLY A 188 -4.13 -15.01 9.79
CA GLY A 188 -2.87 -14.35 10.08
C GLY A 188 -3.08 -13.06 10.86
N HIS A 189 -2.24 -12.07 10.56
CA HIS A 189 -2.27 -10.75 11.21
C HIS A 189 -2.31 -9.65 10.17
N ILE A 190 -3.17 -8.66 10.37
CA ILE A 190 -3.25 -7.46 9.53
C ILE A 190 -2.97 -6.20 10.35
N VAL A 191 -2.32 -5.23 9.70
CA VAL A 191 -2.20 -3.83 10.13
C VAL A 191 -2.99 -3.02 9.13
N ALA A 192 -3.88 -2.15 9.61
CA ALA A 192 -4.63 -1.22 8.77
C ALA A 192 -4.33 0.21 9.20
N MET A 193 -3.91 1.05 8.25
CA MET A 193 -3.61 2.46 8.46
C MET A 193 -4.58 3.30 7.63
N PRO A 194 -5.28 4.29 8.21
CA PRO A 194 -6.05 5.24 7.44
C PRO A 194 -5.18 5.86 6.36
N ALA A 195 -5.73 5.94 5.15
CA ALA A 195 -5.06 6.41 3.96
C ALA A 195 -5.81 7.61 3.36
N PHE A 196 -5.04 8.54 2.83
CA PHE A 196 -5.48 9.84 2.37
C PHE A 196 -4.89 10.13 1.00
N SER A 197 -5.68 10.76 0.14
CA SER A 197 -5.18 11.31 -1.12
C SER A 197 -4.26 12.51 -0.86
N ARG A 198 -3.56 12.95 -1.91
CA ARG A 198 -2.79 14.19 -1.87
C ARG A 198 -3.67 15.36 -1.43
N ASP A 199 -4.81 15.58 -2.08
CA ASP A 199 -5.73 16.68 -1.77
C ASP A 199 -6.20 16.68 -0.31
N GLN A 200 -6.46 15.50 0.27
CA GLN A 200 -6.82 15.37 1.69
C GLN A 200 -5.67 15.74 2.63
N MET A 201 -4.44 15.39 2.25
CA MET A 201 -3.24 15.81 2.98
C MET A 201 -3.09 17.35 2.92
N GLN A 202 -3.28 17.97 1.75
CA GLN A 202 -3.18 19.42 1.58
C GLN A 202 -4.24 20.18 2.40
N ASP A 203 -5.49 19.68 2.39
CA ASP A 203 -6.58 20.22 3.23
C ASP A 203 -6.23 20.12 4.73
N ALA A 204 -5.69 18.98 5.16
CA ALA A 204 -5.26 18.78 6.54
C ALA A 204 -4.13 19.75 6.95
N GLY A 205 -3.13 19.94 6.10
CA GLY A 205 -2.05 20.90 6.34
C GLY A 205 -2.54 22.35 6.40
N SER A 206 -3.48 22.71 5.52
CA SER A 206 -4.11 24.04 5.52
C SER A 206 -4.83 24.34 6.84
N ARG A 207 -5.49 23.34 7.45
CA ARG A 207 -6.16 23.49 8.76
C ARG A 207 -5.20 23.78 9.91
N VAL A 208 -3.92 23.43 9.78
CA VAL A 208 -2.89 23.66 10.80
C VAL A 208 -1.89 24.76 10.41
N GLY A 209 -2.19 25.55 9.38
CA GLY A 209 -1.35 26.67 8.94
C GLY A 209 -0.06 26.25 8.24
N VAL A 210 -0.01 25.04 7.68
CA VAL A 210 1.10 24.56 6.84
C VAL A 210 0.72 24.79 5.38
N GLU A 211 1.19 25.90 4.81
CA GLU A 211 0.97 26.22 3.40
C GLU A 211 1.78 25.27 2.48
N GLY A 212 1.12 24.73 1.45
CA GLY A 212 1.76 23.85 0.46
C GLY A 212 1.91 22.38 0.88
N ALA A 213 1.31 21.97 2.00
CA ALA A 213 1.04 20.56 2.28
C ALA A 213 0.28 19.89 1.14
#